data_AF-A0A972DUZ2-F1
#
_entry.id   AF-A0A972DUZ2-F1
#
_cell.length_a   1.000
_cell.length_b   1.000
_cell.length_c   1.000
_cell.angle_alpha   90.00
_cell.angle_beta   90.00
_cell.angle_gamma   90.00
#
_symmetry.space_group_name_H-M   'P 1'
#
loop_
_entity.id
_entity.type
_entity.pdbx_description
1 polymer ?
#
loop_
_entity_poly.entity_id
_entity_poly.type
_entity_poly.pdbx_seq_one_letter_code
_entity_poly.pdbx_strand_id
1 'polypeptide(L)'
;MNLVGKIFIVLIFVMSILFMGFVVAVYATHTNWRDVVMKPETGLQAQLKNQQTEAQRLTDQLTKAKEDLETEKKARVTQLSQLEAEKDALEKDRNQLNQDLARLNQDVRDAVAAVKASHDSLASLQKEVEGLRTEIRDALATKDKSLAELVDMTDRAHALKLQMDTVRERMVEQSEELNNALAVLRKFQLKPDPNAYLDQPTRGVGGIVEAVRDDGLLQINIGADDGLRKGHRLDAYRLAGGRSTYLGKIEVIQTQPDKAVCKALPEFREGIIQANDRVSTGLESQ
;
A
#
# COMPACT_ATOMS: atom_id res chain seq x y z
N MET A 1 91.45 -40.72 -159.01
CA MET A 1 90.44 -40.37 -157.99
C MET A 1 90.47 -38.87 -157.77
N ASN A 2 89.41 -38.17 -158.19
CA ASN A 2 89.33 -36.72 -158.12
C ASN A 2 89.28 -36.24 -156.66
N LEU A 3 90.05 -35.20 -156.34
CA LEU A 3 90.17 -34.58 -155.01
C LEU A 3 88.80 -34.32 -154.34
N VAL A 4 87.80 -33.96 -155.16
CA VAL A 4 86.41 -33.68 -154.76
C VAL A 4 85.75 -34.88 -154.06
N GLY A 5 85.98 -36.12 -154.50
CA GLY A 5 85.34 -37.31 -153.90
C GLY A 5 85.85 -37.62 -152.48
N LYS A 6 87.13 -37.36 -152.19
CA LYS A 6 87.69 -37.52 -150.83
C LYS A 6 87.13 -36.47 -149.87
N ILE A 7 86.93 -35.24 -150.34
CA ILE A 7 86.31 -34.15 -149.55
C ILE A 7 84.88 -34.51 -149.16
N PHE A 8 84.08 -35.06 -150.09
CA PHE A 8 82.71 -35.47 -149.79
C PHE A 8 82.61 -36.63 -148.79
N ILE A 9 83.50 -37.63 -148.85
CA ILE A 9 83.50 -38.74 -147.88
C ILE A 9 83.88 -38.23 -146.47
N VAL A 10 84.88 -37.34 -146.38
CA VAL A 10 85.25 -36.72 -145.11
C VAL A 10 84.13 -35.83 -144.57
N LEU A 11 83.42 -35.10 -145.44
CA LEU A 11 82.27 -34.27 -145.05
C LEU A 11 81.11 -35.11 -144.48
N ILE A 12 80.77 -36.23 -145.11
CA ILE A 12 79.72 -37.15 -144.63
C ILE A 12 80.13 -37.80 -143.30
N PHE A 13 81.41 -38.14 -143.14
CA PHE A 13 81.95 -38.67 -141.88
C PHE A 13 81.85 -37.65 -140.75
N VAL A 14 82.24 -36.38 -141.01
CA VAL A 14 82.10 -35.28 -140.04
C VAL A 14 80.63 -35.03 -139.70
N MET A 15 79.73 -35.03 -140.69
CA MET A 15 78.29 -34.85 -140.47
C MET A 15 77.66 -36.00 -139.67
N SER A 16 78.12 -37.24 -139.85
CA SER A 16 77.64 -38.39 -139.06
C SER A 16 78.10 -38.32 -137.60
N ILE A 17 79.32 -37.84 -137.34
CA ILE A 17 79.82 -37.59 -135.98
C ILE A 17 79.04 -36.47 -135.30
N LEU A 18 78.77 -35.37 -136.03
CA LEU A 18 77.94 -34.28 -135.51
C LEU A 18 76.52 -34.78 -135.19
N PHE A 19 75.92 -35.59 -136.07
CA PHE A 19 74.59 -36.17 -135.84
C PHE A 19 74.57 -37.11 -134.63
N MET A 20 75.59 -37.98 -134.47
CA MET A 20 75.72 -38.83 -133.28
C MET A 20 75.88 -38.02 -132.00
N GLY A 21 76.65 -36.92 -132.04
CA GLY A 21 76.77 -35.97 -130.94
C GLY A 21 75.43 -35.32 -130.56
N PHE A 22 74.62 -34.91 -131.55
CA PHE A 22 73.29 -34.39 -131.32
C PHE A 22 72.32 -35.44 -130.76
N VAL A 23 72.36 -36.68 -131.23
CA VAL A 23 71.51 -37.77 -130.70
C VAL A 23 71.82 -38.06 -129.23
N VAL A 24 73.10 -38.10 -128.84
CA VAL A 24 73.51 -38.28 -127.44
C VAL A 24 73.12 -37.08 -126.58
N ALA A 25 73.27 -35.85 -127.10
CA ALA A 25 72.85 -34.64 -126.39
C ALA A 25 71.33 -34.62 -126.13
N VAL A 26 70.52 -35.01 -127.13
CA VAL A 26 69.06 -35.10 -126.99
C VAL A 26 68.65 -36.18 -125.98
N TYR A 27 69.30 -37.34 -126.00
CA TYR A 27 69.06 -38.42 -125.03
C TYR A 27 69.46 -38.02 -123.60
N ALA A 28 70.55 -37.26 -123.43
CA ALA A 28 70.93 -36.71 -122.13
C ALA A 28 69.95 -35.65 -121.62
N THR A 29 69.28 -34.93 -122.52
CA THR A 29 68.20 -33.99 -122.17
C THR A 29 66.82 -34.65 -122.02
N HIS A 30 66.68 -35.94 -122.34
CA HIS A 30 65.43 -36.65 -122.11
C HIS A 30 65.21 -36.84 -120.62
N THR A 31 64.26 -36.08 -120.08
CA THR A 31 63.82 -36.22 -118.70
C THR A 31 63.15 -37.58 -118.53
N ASN A 32 63.72 -38.45 -117.69
CA ASN A 32 63.07 -39.68 -117.30
C ASN A 32 61.93 -39.36 -116.33
N TRP A 33 60.74 -39.09 -116.86
CA TRP A 33 59.55 -38.75 -116.08
C TRP A 33 59.19 -39.82 -115.04
N ARG A 34 59.53 -41.09 -115.30
CA ARG A 34 59.36 -42.16 -114.30
C ARG A 34 60.24 -41.91 -113.08
N ASP A 35 61.49 -41.47 -113.25
CA ASP A 35 62.37 -41.17 -112.12
C ASP A 35 61.95 -39.89 -111.38
N VAL A 36 61.47 -38.87 -112.08
CA VAL A 36 60.92 -37.66 -111.45
C VAL A 36 59.70 -37.98 -110.57
N VAL A 37 58.90 -38.98 -110.96
CA VAL A 37 57.71 -39.40 -110.21
C VAL A 37 58.05 -40.43 -109.11
N MET A 38 58.86 -41.44 -109.43
CA MET A 38 59.09 -42.62 -108.58
C MET A 38 60.41 -42.62 -107.80
N LYS A 39 61.26 -41.57 -107.92
CA LYS A 39 62.48 -41.47 -107.11
C LYS A 39 62.16 -41.63 -105.62
N PRO A 40 62.87 -42.51 -104.90
CA PRO A 40 62.73 -42.62 -103.45
C PRO A 40 62.97 -41.24 -102.80
N GLU A 41 62.10 -40.86 -101.86
CA GLU A 41 62.16 -39.64 -101.03
C GLU A 41 61.99 -38.28 -101.73
N THR A 42 62.49 -38.10 -102.95
CA THR A 42 62.45 -36.82 -103.69
C THR A 42 61.46 -36.80 -104.86
N GLY A 43 60.94 -37.96 -105.25
CA GLY A 43 59.95 -38.06 -106.32
C GLY A 43 58.61 -37.43 -105.93
N LEU A 44 57.88 -36.95 -106.93
CA LEU A 44 56.56 -36.32 -106.75
C LEU A 44 55.58 -37.24 -105.97
N GLN A 45 55.66 -38.56 -106.15
CA GLN A 45 54.81 -39.51 -105.44
C GLN A 45 55.12 -39.59 -103.95
N ALA A 46 56.40 -39.50 -103.56
CA ALA A 46 56.82 -39.48 -102.16
C ALA A 46 56.42 -38.16 -101.48
N GLN A 47 56.58 -37.02 -102.16
CA GLN A 47 56.14 -35.72 -101.67
C GLN A 47 54.62 -35.65 -101.51
N LEU A 48 53.86 -36.16 -102.49
CA LEU A 48 52.40 -36.21 -102.40
C LEU A 48 51.95 -37.06 -101.20
N LYS A 49 52.57 -38.22 -101.00
CA LYS A 49 52.29 -39.09 -99.85
C LYS A 49 52.63 -38.41 -98.51
N ASN A 50 53.78 -37.75 -98.42
CA ASN A 50 54.19 -37.02 -97.22
C ASN A 50 53.24 -35.85 -96.91
N GLN A 51 52.90 -35.03 -97.91
CA GLN A 51 51.92 -33.94 -97.76
C GLN A 51 50.54 -34.47 -97.38
N GLN A 52 50.11 -35.60 -97.94
CA GLN A 52 48.84 -36.23 -97.60
C GLN A 52 48.84 -36.75 -96.15
N THR A 53 49.96 -37.30 -95.68
CA THR A 53 50.14 -37.75 -94.29
C THR A 53 50.20 -36.56 -93.32
N GLU A 54 50.87 -35.47 -93.69
CA GLU A 54 50.93 -34.23 -92.93
C GLU A 54 49.55 -33.56 -92.85
N ALA A 55 48.82 -33.52 -93.97
CA ALA A 55 47.45 -33.01 -94.03
C ALA A 55 46.53 -33.85 -93.14
N GLN A 56 46.65 -35.19 -93.19
CA GLN A 56 45.92 -36.09 -92.29
C GLN A 56 46.26 -35.83 -90.82
N ARG A 57 47.55 -35.70 -90.47
CA ARG A 57 48.00 -35.37 -89.12
C ARG A 57 47.44 -34.03 -88.63
N LEU A 58 47.47 -33.00 -89.47
CA LEU A 58 46.94 -31.67 -89.15
C LEU A 58 45.41 -31.71 -89.02
N THR A 59 44.70 -32.45 -89.87
CA THR A 59 43.26 -32.64 -89.70
C THR A 59 42.94 -33.38 -88.41
N ASP A 60 43.71 -34.42 -88.04
CA ASP A 60 43.53 -35.16 -86.79
C ASP A 60 43.84 -34.30 -85.55
N GLN A 61 44.83 -33.40 -85.63
CA GLN A 61 45.10 -32.44 -84.57
C GLN A 61 43.99 -31.39 -84.46
N LEU A 62 43.46 -30.93 -85.59
CA LEU A 62 42.39 -29.95 -85.63
C LEU A 62 41.06 -30.54 -85.15
N THR A 63 40.77 -31.80 -85.48
CA THR A 63 39.58 -32.50 -84.93
C THR A 63 39.71 -32.72 -83.43
N LYS A 64 40.86 -33.22 -82.95
CA LYS A 64 41.12 -33.36 -81.49
C LYS A 64 41.01 -32.02 -80.75
N ALA A 65 41.66 -30.97 -81.24
CA ALA A 65 41.59 -29.65 -80.59
C ALA A 65 40.17 -29.07 -80.58
N LYS A 66 39.36 -29.34 -81.62
CA LYS A 66 37.94 -28.96 -81.64
C LYS A 66 37.14 -29.76 -80.64
N GLU A 67 37.36 -31.07 -80.54
CA GLU A 67 36.71 -31.93 -79.56
C GLU A 67 37.04 -31.49 -78.13
N ASP A 68 38.33 -31.27 -77.83
CA ASP A 68 38.80 -30.78 -76.53
C ASP A 68 38.16 -29.43 -76.18
N LEU A 69 38.14 -28.47 -77.12
CA LEU A 69 37.50 -27.16 -76.92
C LEU A 69 36.00 -27.29 -76.64
N GLU A 70 35.29 -28.16 -77.36
CA GLU A 70 33.85 -28.38 -77.12
C GLU A 70 33.60 -29.08 -75.79
N THR A 71 34.48 -29.97 -75.33
CA THR A 71 34.38 -30.55 -73.98
C THR A 71 34.61 -29.51 -72.90
N GLU A 72 35.62 -28.64 -73.06
CA GLU A 72 35.90 -27.56 -72.10
C GLU A 72 34.74 -26.55 -72.04
N LYS A 73 34.19 -26.15 -73.20
CA LYS A 73 33.00 -25.29 -73.25
C LYS A 73 31.82 -25.92 -72.52
N LYS A 74 31.53 -27.19 -72.76
CA LYS A 74 30.44 -27.90 -72.07
C LYS A 74 30.68 -27.94 -70.57
N ALA A 75 31.89 -28.27 -70.12
CA ALA A 75 32.25 -28.27 -68.71
C ALA A 75 32.08 -26.88 -68.06
N ARG A 76 32.51 -25.81 -68.73
CA ARG A 76 32.33 -24.43 -68.25
C ARG A 76 30.85 -24.02 -68.19
N VAL A 77 30.05 -24.39 -69.19
CA VAL A 77 28.60 -24.11 -69.19
C VAL A 77 27.92 -24.82 -68.01
N THR A 78 28.27 -26.08 -67.74
CA THR A 78 27.74 -26.80 -66.57
C THR A 78 28.18 -26.16 -65.24
N GLN A 79 29.43 -25.74 -65.13
CA GLN A 79 29.91 -25.03 -63.92
C GLN A 79 29.18 -23.70 -63.72
N LEU A 80 28.98 -22.92 -64.80
CA LEU A 80 28.22 -21.67 -64.74
C LEU A 80 26.78 -21.90 -64.32
N SER A 81 26.11 -22.93 -64.85
CA SER A 81 24.72 -23.22 -64.46
C SER A 81 24.62 -23.67 -62.99
N GLN A 82 25.62 -24.42 -62.49
CA GLN A 82 25.68 -24.80 -61.09
C GLN A 82 25.88 -23.58 -60.18
N LEU A 83 26.78 -22.67 -60.58
CA LEU A 83 27.06 -21.45 -59.81
C LEU A 83 25.86 -20.48 -59.82
N GLU A 84 25.15 -20.36 -60.95
CA GLU A 84 23.89 -19.61 -61.03
C GLU A 84 22.82 -20.21 -60.11
N ALA A 85 22.66 -21.54 -60.12
CA ALA A 85 21.71 -22.22 -59.24
C ALA A 85 22.06 -22.04 -57.76
N GLU A 86 23.35 -22.08 -57.40
CA GLU A 86 23.82 -21.84 -56.03
C GLU A 86 23.59 -20.38 -55.61
N LYS A 87 23.88 -19.42 -56.50
CA LYS A 87 23.61 -18.00 -56.26
C LYS A 87 22.12 -17.76 -56.00
N ASP A 88 21.24 -18.34 -56.84
CA ASP A 88 19.79 -18.20 -56.68
C ASP A 88 19.30 -18.82 -55.37
N ALA A 89 19.88 -19.95 -54.94
CA ALA A 89 19.59 -20.56 -53.65
C ALA A 89 20.02 -19.66 -52.48
N LEU A 90 21.25 -19.13 -52.53
CA LEU A 90 21.76 -18.21 -51.51
C LEU A 90 20.98 -16.90 -51.45
N GLU A 91 20.51 -16.36 -52.58
CA GLU A 91 19.64 -15.18 -52.59
C GLU A 91 18.29 -15.45 -51.94
N LYS A 92 17.69 -16.63 -52.18
CA LYS A 92 16.45 -17.05 -51.50
C LYS A 92 16.65 -17.19 -49.99
N ASP A 93 17.70 -17.89 -49.58
CA ASP A 93 18.03 -18.07 -48.17
C ASP A 93 18.28 -16.73 -47.47
N ARG A 94 19.03 -15.83 -48.11
CA ARG A 94 19.28 -14.48 -47.56
C ARG A 94 17.99 -13.67 -47.43
N ASN A 95 17.08 -13.78 -48.39
CA ASN A 95 15.79 -13.10 -48.31
C ASN A 95 14.90 -13.69 -47.21
N GLN A 96 14.92 -15.01 -47.03
CA GLN A 96 14.18 -15.68 -45.96
C GLN A 96 14.74 -15.33 -44.57
N LEU A 97 16.06 -15.38 -44.39
CA LEU A 97 16.73 -14.92 -43.16
C LEU A 97 16.42 -13.47 -42.83
N ASN A 98 16.36 -12.58 -43.83
CA ASN A 98 15.97 -11.19 -43.61
C ASN A 98 14.50 -11.05 -43.17
N GLN A 99 13.59 -11.86 -43.72
CA GLN A 99 12.19 -11.89 -43.28
C GLN A 99 12.07 -12.42 -41.85
N ASP A 100 12.80 -13.47 -41.52
CA ASP A 100 12.81 -14.06 -40.18
C ASP A 100 13.42 -13.09 -39.16
N LEU A 101 14.51 -12.39 -39.50
CA LEU A 101 15.07 -11.32 -38.67
C LEU A 101 14.08 -10.17 -38.48
N ALA A 102 13.34 -9.78 -39.52
CA ALA A 102 12.32 -8.74 -39.39
C ALA A 102 11.17 -9.17 -38.46
N ARG A 103 10.71 -10.42 -38.58
CA ARG A 103 9.70 -11.02 -37.69
C ARG A 103 10.21 -11.10 -36.25
N LEU A 104 11.41 -11.64 -36.04
CA LEU A 104 12.00 -11.78 -34.71
C LEU A 104 12.19 -10.41 -34.03
N ASN A 105 12.62 -9.40 -34.79
CA ASN A 105 12.73 -8.03 -34.26
C ASN A 105 11.36 -7.45 -33.87
N GLN A 106 10.30 -7.77 -34.63
CA GLN A 106 8.95 -7.36 -34.29
C GLN A 106 8.46 -8.08 -33.02
N ASP A 107 8.64 -9.40 -32.94
CA ASP A 107 8.28 -10.21 -31.77
C ASP A 107 8.99 -9.73 -30.50
N VAL A 108 10.28 -9.39 -30.61
CA VAL A 108 11.05 -8.81 -29.49
C VAL A 108 10.49 -7.46 -29.07
N ARG A 109 10.11 -6.59 -30.01
CA ARG A 109 9.49 -5.29 -29.68
C ARG A 109 8.15 -5.47 -28.98
N ASP A 110 7.33 -6.40 -29.46
CA ASP A 110 6.02 -6.68 -28.88
C ASP A 110 6.16 -7.30 -27.49
N ALA A 111 7.13 -8.21 -27.29
CA ALA A 111 7.45 -8.78 -25.98
C ALA A 111 7.96 -7.71 -25.01
N VAL A 112 8.84 -6.81 -25.44
CA VAL A 112 9.33 -5.69 -24.60
C VAL A 112 8.19 -4.75 -24.22
N ALA A 113 7.29 -4.43 -25.17
CA ALA A 113 6.12 -3.61 -24.88
C ALA A 113 5.17 -4.28 -23.88
N ALA A 114 4.91 -5.59 -24.02
CA ALA A 114 4.09 -6.36 -23.08
C ALA A 114 4.71 -6.43 -21.68
N VAL A 115 6.03 -6.64 -21.57
CA VAL A 115 6.75 -6.63 -20.30
C VAL A 115 6.68 -5.25 -19.65
N LYS A 116 6.87 -4.17 -20.41
CA LYS A 116 6.76 -2.80 -19.90
C LYS A 116 5.34 -2.50 -19.38
N ALA A 117 4.31 -2.85 -20.16
CA ALA A 117 2.92 -2.68 -19.73
C ALA A 117 2.60 -3.48 -18.45
N SER A 118 3.14 -4.70 -18.35
CA SER A 118 3.01 -5.53 -17.14
C SER A 118 3.71 -4.90 -15.94
N HIS A 119 4.89 -4.32 -16.14
CA HIS A 119 5.62 -3.61 -15.08
C HIS A 119 4.88 -2.35 -14.60
N ASP A 120 4.35 -1.55 -15.53
CA ASP A 120 3.56 -0.36 -15.21
C ASP A 120 2.28 -0.72 -14.45
N SER A 121 1.60 -1.80 -14.87
CA SER A 121 0.43 -2.34 -14.17
C SER A 121 0.79 -2.81 -12.75
N LEU A 122 1.89 -3.54 -12.59
CA LEU A 122 2.38 -4.00 -11.28
C LEU A 122 2.71 -2.81 -10.36
N ALA A 123 3.35 -1.77 -10.89
CA ALA A 123 3.66 -0.56 -10.13
C ALA A 123 2.39 0.19 -9.68
N SER A 124 1.37 0.25 -10.54
CA SER A 124 0.06 0.82 -10.18
C SER A 124 -0.61 0.00 -9.07
N LEU A 125 -0.60 -1.33 -9.20
CA LEU A 125 -1.20 -2.23 -8.22
C LEU A 125 -0.48 -2.16 -6.86
N GLN A 126 0.84 -2.01 -6.86
CA GLN A 126 1.63 -1.82 -5.64
C GLN A 126 1.24 -0.52 -4.93
N LYS A 127 1.11 0.60 -5.66
CA LYS A 127 0.64 1.87 -5.10
C LYS A 127 -0.77 1.77 -4.55
N GLU A 128 -1.66 1.08 -5.25
CA GLU A 128 -3.03 0.83 -4.78
C GLU A 128 -3.04 0.01 -3.48
N VAL A 129 -2.26 -1.07 -3.41
CA VAL A 129 -2.12 -1.89 -2.20
C VAL A 129 -1.53 -1.08 -1.03
N GLU A 130 -0.55 -0.22 -1.27
CA GLU A 130 -0.01 0.69 -0.26
C GLU A 130 -1.04 1.71 0.23
N GLY A 131 -1.84 2.27 -0.69
CA GLY A 131 -2.96 3.14 -0.39
C GLY A 131 -4.00 2.43 0.49
N LEU A 132 -4.50 1.28 0.05
CA LEU A 132 -5.47 0.47 0.79
C LEU A 132 -4.95 0.05 2.16
N ARG A 133 -3.66 -0.29 2.29
CA ARG A 133 -3.05 -0.61 3.59
C ARG A 133 -3.06 0.59 4.53
N THR A 134 -2.85 1.79 4.01
CA THR A 134 -2.89 3.03 4.80
C THR A 134 -4.32 3.34 5.22
N GLU A 135 -5.27 3.27 4.29
CA GLU A 135 -6.70 3.43 4.58
C GLU A 135 -7.20 2.43 5.63
N ILE A 136 -6.79 1.16 5.55
CA ILE A 136 -7.15 0.15 6.56
C ILE A 136 -6.59 0.52 7.94
N ARG A 137 -5.34 0.98 8.03
CA ARG A 137 -4.76 1.41 9.31
C ARG A 137 -5.50 2.61 9.90
N ASP A 138 -5.83 3.58 9.06
CA ASP A 138 -6.56 4.79 9.50
C ASP A 138 -7.99 4.45 9.91
N ALA A 139 -8.66 3.55 9.19
CA ALA A 139 -9.98 3.04 9.53
C ALA A 139 -9.95 2.27 10.86
N LEU A 140 -8.94 1.42 11.09
CA LEU A 140 -8.75 0.72 12.37
C LEU A 140 -8.49 1.70 13.52
N ALA A 141 -7.61 2.68 13.33
CA ALA A 141 -7.35 3.71 14.35
C ALA A 141 -8.60 4.54 14.68
N THR A 142 -9.41 4.86 13.67
CA THR A 142 -10.69 5.57 13.85
C THR A 142 -11.70 4.70 14.59
N LYS A 143 -11.79 3.42 14.23
CA LYS A 143 -12.64 2.45 14.93
C LYS A 143 -12.23 2.29 16.39
N ASP A 144 -10.94 2.20 16.70
CA ASP A 144 -10.48 2.03 18.07
C ASP A 144 -10.78 3.27 18.92
N LYS A 145 -10.64 4.48 18.35
CA LYS A 145 -11.06 5.73 18.99
C LYS A 145 -12.56 5.75 19.27
N SER A 146 -13.40 5.40 18.29
CA SER A 146 -14.85 5.39 18.49
C SER A 146 -15.29 4.33 19.49
N LEU A 147 -14.62 3.17 19.53
CA LEU A 147 -14.85 2.16 20.57
C LEU A 147 -14.45 2.67 21.96
N ALA A 148 -13.31 3.35 22.09
CA ALA A 148 -12.89 3.95 23.36
C ALA A 148 -13.90 5.01 23.85
N GLU A 149 -14.38 5.86 22.95
CA GLU A 149 -15.43 6.85 23.24
C GLU A 149 -16.75 6.19 23.65
N LEU A 150 -17.16 5.12 22.96
CA LEU A 150 -18.36 4.36 23.32
C LEU A 150 -18.25 3.73 24.71
N VAL A 151 -17.08 3.20 25.07
CA VAL A 151 -16.85 2.65 26.42
C VAL A 151 -16.93 3.76 27.47
N ASP A 152 -16.22 4.88 27.29
CA ASP A 152 -16.28 6.01 28.22
C ASP A 152 -17.70 6.58 28.38
N MET A 153 -18.44 6.73 27.28
CA MET A 153 -19.84 7.18 27.32
C MET A 153 -20.74 6.16 28.01
N THR A 154 -20.49 4.86 27.83
CA THR A 154 -21.24 3.79 28.51
C THR A 154 -20.97 3.79 30.01
N ASP A 155 -19.71 3.94 30.43
CA ASP A 155 -19.31 4.04 31.83
C ASP A 155 -19.94 5.28 32.49
N ARG A 156 -19.92 6.43 31.81
CA ARG A 156 -20.60 7.65 32.28
C ARG A 156 -22.10 7.44 32.39
N ALA A 157 -22.74 6.80 31.41
CA ALA A 157 -24.16 6.51 31.46
C ALA A 157 -24.51 5.60 32.67
N HIS A 158 -23.69 4.59 32.95
CA HIS A 158 -23.86 3.74 34.13
C HIS A 158 -23.64 4.49 35.44
N ALA A 159 -22.61 5.34 35.52
CA ALA A 159 -22.35 6.18 36.69
C ALA A 159 -23.51 7.15 36.96
N LEU A 160 -24.02 7.83 35.93
CA LEU A 160 -25.18 8.71 36.03
C LEU A 160 -26.43 7.93 36.45
N LYS A 161 -26.64 6.75 35.88
CA LYS A 161 -27.77 5.88 36.26
C LYS A 161 -27.70 5.49 37.74
N LEU A 162 -26.53 5.06 38.22
CA LEU A 162 -26.33 4.74 39.64
C LEU A 162 -26.61 5.97 40.52
N GLN A 163 -26.11 7.15 40.14
CA GLN A 163 -26.41 8.39 40.85
C GLN A 163 -27.92 8.67 40.89
N MET A 164 -28.62 8.54 39.76
CA MET A 164 -30.08 8.71 39.71
C MET A 164 -30.81 7.73 40.62
N ASP A 165 -30.37 6.46 40.65
CA ASP A 165 -30.98 5.44 41.49
C ASP A 165 -30.72 5.74 42.98
N THR A 166 -29.50 6.13 43.37
CA THR A 166 -29.22 6.54 44.77
C THR A 166 -29.98 7.79 45.19
N VAL A 167 -30.15 8.78 44.30
CA VAL A 167 -30.95 9.98 44.59
C VAL A 167 -32.41 9.61 44.75
N ARG A 168 -32.93 8.70 43.92
CA ARG A 168 -34.30 8.20 44.02
C ARG A 168 -34.53 7.45 45.34
N GLU A 169 -33.62 6.56 45.73
CA GLU A 169 -33.67 5.86 47.02
C GLU A 169 -33.69 6.84 48.19
N ARG A 170 -32.78 7.82 48.20
CA ARG A 170 -32.76 8.89 49.22
C ARG A 170 -34.04 9.71 49.26
N MET A 171 -34.65 10.00 48.11
CA MET A 171 -35.93 10.70 48.07
C MET A 171 -37.05 9.87 48.71
N VAL A 172 -37.06 8.56 48.50
CA VAL A 172 -38.03 7.66 49.14
C VAL A 172 -37.78 7.60 50.64
N GLU A 173 -36.54 7.37 51.08
CA GLU A 173 -36.17 7.36 52.50
C GLU A 173 -36.53 8.67 53.20
N GLN A 174 -36.16 9.83 52.63
CA GLN A 174 -36.50 11.13 53.19
C GLN A 174 -38.01 11.39 53.23
N SER A 175 -38.76 10.88 52.24
CA SER A 175 -40.21 10.98 52.26
C SER A 175 -40.82 10.15 53.39
N GLU A 176 -40.30 8.94 53.64
CA GLU A 176 -40.71 8.10 54.77
C GLU A 176 -40.34 8.74 56.12
N GLU A 177 -39.12 9.24 56.26
CA GLU A 177 -38.67 9.97 57.45
C GLU A 177 -39.55 11.20 57.72
N LEU A 178 -39.85 11.99 56.68
CA LEU A 178 -40.74 13.15 56.79
C LEU A 178 -42.14 12.72 57.22
N ASN A 179 -42.68 11.63 56.66
CA ASN A 179 -43.99 11.10 57.06
C ASN A 179 -44.00 10.64 58.52
N ASN A 180 -42.95 9.94 58.97
CA ASN A 180 -42.79 9.53 60.36
C ASN A 180 -42.68 10.73 61.30
N ALA A 181 -41.88 11.74 60.94
CA ALA A 181 -41.78 12.99 61.69
C ALA A 181 -43.12 13.72 61.76
N LEU A 182 -43.85 13.82 60.66
CA LEU A 182 -45.19 14.41 60.62
C LEU A 182 -46.19 13.61 61.47
N ALA A 183 -46.09 12.27 61.51
CA ALA A 183 -46.94 11.44 62.37
C ALA A 183 -46.68 11.72 63.86
N VAL A 184 -45.40 11.86 64.25
CA VAL A 184 -45.01 12.26 65.60
C VAL A 184 -45.54 13.65 65.94
N LEU A 185 -45.33 14.63 65.05
CA LEU A 185 -45.83 15.99 65.24
C LEU A 185 -47.35 16.00 65.40
N ARG A 186 -48.10 15.25 64.57
CA ARG A 186 -49.56 15.11 64.71
C ARG A 186 -49.96 14.49 66.05
N LYS A 187 -49.24 13.46 66.52
CA LYS A 187 -49.49 12.83 67.83
C LYS A 187 -49.34 13.84 68.97
N PHE A 188 -48.36 14.74 68.88
CA PHE A 188 -48.13 15.80 69.86
C PHE A 188 -48.88 17.12 69.54
N GLN A 189 -49.74 17.13 68.52
CA GLN A 189 -50.47 18.32 68.04
C GLN A 189 -49.57 19.51 67.71
N LEU A 190 -48.34 19.24 67.29
CA LEU A 190 -47.36 20.21 66.84
C LEU A 190 -47.51 20.45 65.33
N LYS A 191 -47.35 21.70 64.91
CA LYS A 191 -47.25 22.14 63.53
C LYS A 191 -45.83 21.86 63.02
N PRO A 192 -45.66 21.43 61.77
CA PRO A 192 -44.35 21.28 61.13
C PRO A 192 -43.79 22.65 60.70
N ASP A 193 -43.65 23.57 61.65
CA ASP A 193 -42.98 24.85 61.46
C ASP A 193 -42.14 25.14 62.71
N PRO A 194 -40.80 24.95 62.65
CA PRO A 194 -39.92 25.21 63.78
C PRO A 194 -40.05 26.64 64.33
N ASN A 195 -40.40 27.61 63.49
CA ASN A 195 -40.49 29.01 63.91
C ASN A 195 -41.69 29.28 64.81
N ALA A 196 -42.74 28.45 64.75
CA ALA A 196 -43.93 28.59 65.58
C ALA A 196 -43.68 28.26 67.08
N TYR A 197 -42.52 27.68 67.41
CA TYR A 197 -42.17 27.22 68.75
C TYR A 197 -41.05 28.02 69.43
N LEU A 198 -40.51 29.04 68.75
CA LEU A 198 -39.38 29.82 69.24
C LEU A 198 -39.68 30.62 70.53
N ASP A 199 -40.94 31.01 70.74
CA ASP A 199 -41.37 31.88 71.84
C ASP A 199 -41.97 31.12 73.04
N GLN A 200 -42.10 29.78 72.94
CA GLN A 200 -42.66 28.95 74.01
C GLN A 200 -41.56 28.09 74.65
N PRO A 201 -41.42 28.10 75.99
CA PRO A 201 -40.51 27.18 76.66
C PRO A 201 -40.94 25.73 76.45
N THR A 202 -39.95 24.83 76.34
CA THR A 202 -40.18 23.39 76.40
C THR A 202 -40.99 23.05 77.65
N ARG A 203 -42.12 22.36 77.48
CA ARG A 203 -43.00 21.98 78.60
C ARG A 203 -42.33 20.89 79.46
N GLY A 204 -42.55 20.92 80.77
CA GLY A 204 -42.07 19.88 81.70
C GLY A 204 -40.63 20.10 82.19
N VAL A 205 -40.04 21.28 81.94
CA VAL A 205 -38.69 21.61 82.41
C VAL A 205 -38.78 22.26 83.79
N GLY A 206 -38.23 21.59 84.79
CA GLY A 206 -38.29 21.99 86.20
C GLY A 206 -36.90 22.17 86.83
N GLY A 207 -36.77 23.16 87.71
CA GLY A 207 -35.52 23.48 88.37
C GLY A 207 -35.72 24.27 89.65
N ILE A 208 -34.64 24.87 90.13
CA ILE A 208 -34.50 25.44 91.46
C ILE A 208 -33.84 26.82 91.36
N VAL A 209 -34.33 27.75 92.18
CA VAL A 209 -33.72 29.07 92.36
C VAL A 209 -32.45 28.92 93.19
N GLU A 210 -31.28 29.16 92.59
CA GLU A 210 -29.98 29.09 93.27
C GLU A 210 -29.72 30.33 94.13
N ALA A 211 -30.08 31.51 93.62
CA ALA A 211 -29.80 32.78 94.29
C ALA A 211 -30.86 33.83 93.95
N VAL A 212 -31.14 34.70 94.92
CA VAL A 212 -32.04 35.86 94.78
C VAL A 212 -31.25 37.11 95.16
N ARG A 213 -31.28 38.13 94.29
CA ARG A 213 -30.70 39.45 94.57
C ARG A 213 -31.81 40.43 94.99
N ASP A 214 -31.43 41.46 95.74
CA ASP A 214 -32.35 42.48 96.26
C ASP A 214 -33.04 43.31 95.14
N ASP A 215 -32.45 43.32 93.94
CA ASP A 215 -33.00 43.96 92.72
C ASP A 215 -34.13 43.14 92.04
N GLY A 216 -34.50 41.99 92.62
CA GLY A 216 -35.56 41.12 92.11
C GLY A 216 -35.11 40.20 90.96
N LEU A 217 -33.80 40.12 90.69
CA LEU A 217 -33.22 39.12 89.81
C LEU A 217 -32.98 37.81 90.54
N LEU A 218 -33.31 36.73 89.84
CA LEU A 218 -33.28 35.36 90.31
C LEU A 218 -32.37 34.56 89.38
N GLN A 219 -31.52 33.72 89.94
CA GLN A 219 -30.75 32.76 89.15
C GLN A 219 -31.36 31.37 89.33
N ILE A 220 -31.62 30.69 88.22
CA ILE A 220 -32.15 29.32 88.19
C ILE A 220 -31.13 28.37 87.56
N ASN A 221 -31.14 27.11 87.99
CA ASN A 221 -30.23 26.05 87.51
C ASN A 221 -30.72 25.33 86.24
N ILE A 222 -31.45 26.06 85.39
CA ILE A 222 -31.94 25.58 84.09
C ILE A 222 -31.47 26.61 83.06
N GLY A 223 -31.01 26.15 81.90
CA GLY A 223 -30.41 27.01 80.89
C GLY A 223 -30.91 26.78 79.45
N ALA A 224 -30.07 27.20 78.50
CA ALA A 224 -30.34 27.11 77.08
C ALA A 224 -30.41 25.66 76.58
N ASP A 225 -29.63 24.76 77.18
CA ASP A 225 -29.59 23.34 76.79
C ASP A 225 -30.88 22.61 77.18
N ASP A 226 -31.53 23.07 78.26
CA ASP A 226 -32.86 22.61 78.68
C ASP A 226 -34.01 23.24 77.87
N GLY A 227 -33.69 24.12 76.91
CA GLY A 227 -34.66 24.78 76.05
C GLY A 227 -35.22 26.11 76.57
N LEU A 228 -34.55 26.77 77.52
CA LEU A 228 -34.88 28.15 77.89
C LEU A 228 -34.29 29.17 76.91
N ARG A 229 -35.09 30.18 76.56
CA ARG A 229 -34.67 31.35 75.79
C ARG A 229 -35.15 32.62 76.46
N LYS A 230 -34.53 33.74 76.10
CA LYS A 230 -34.94 35.07 76.58
C LYS A 230 -36.42 35.32 76.25
N GLY A 231 -37.19 35.78 77.22
CA GLY A 231 -38.64 36.01 77.13
C GLY A 231 -39.50 34.83 77.59
N HIS A 232 -38.94 33.64 77.82
CA HIS A 232 -39.68 32.51 78.36
C HIS A 232 -40.16 32.80 79.78
N ARG A 233 -41.37 32.34 80.11
CA ARG A 233 -41.99 32.52 81.43
C ARG A 233 -42.07 31.19 82.16
N LEU A 234 -41.69 31.18 83.43
CA LEU A 234 -41.79 30.03 84.33
C LEU A 234 -42.63 30.39 85.55
N ASP A 235 -43.21 29.37 86.18
CA ASP A 235 -43.96 29.48 87.42
C ASP A 235 -43.08 29.06 88.60
N ALA A 236 -43.03 29.89 89.64
CA ALA A 236 -42.27 29.64 90.87
C ALA A 236 -43.19 29.15 92.00
N TYR A 237 -42.72 28.15 92.75
CA TYR A 237 -43.46 27.50 93.83
C TYR A 237 -42.56 27.19 95.03
N ARG A 238 -43.13 27.28 96.23
CA ARG A 238 -42.50 26.82 97.49
C ARG A 238 -43.04 25.45 97.88
N LEU A 239 -42.13 24.52 98.18
CA LEU A 239 -42.49 23.23 98.78
C LEU A 239 -42.32 23.31 100.30
N ALA A 240 -43.43 23.32 101.05
CA ALA A 240 -43.39 23.29 102.51
C ALA A 240 -44.42 22.28 103.05
N GLY A 241 -43.98 21.34 103.90
CA GLY A 241 -44.87 20.38 104.57
C GLY A 241 -45.67 19.47 103.61
N GLY A 242 -45.16 19.18 102.42
CA GLY A 242 -45.84 18.37 101.40
C GLY A 242 -46.88 19.11 100.56
N ARG A 243 -47.02 20.44 100.70
CA ARG A 243 -47.88 21.28 99.86
C ARG A 243 -47.02 22.19 98.97
N SER A 244 -47.44 22.36 97.72
CA SER A 244 -46.84 23.31 96.76
C SER A 244 -47.64 24.61 96.80
N THR A 245 -47.01 25.71 97.25
CA THR A 245 -47.62 27.05 97.27
C THR A 245 -47.05 27.85 96.11
N TYR A 246 -47.92 28.38 95.25
CA TYR A 246 -47.52 29.24 94.14
C TYR A 246 -47.03 30.60 94.67
N LEU A 247 -45.89 31.07 94.14
CA LEU A 247 -45.22 32.30 94.57
C LEU A 247 -45.31 33.40 93.51
N GLY A 248 -45.29 33.01 92.23
CA GLY A 248 -45.51 33.91 91.10
C GLY A 248 -44.81 33.49 89.81
N LYS A 249 -44.98 34.30 88.75
CA LYS A 249 -44.31 34.10 87.45
C LYS A 249 -42.97 34.82 87.38
N ILE A 250 -42.00 34.17 86.75
CA ILE A 250 -40.68 34.72 86.45
C ILE A 250 -40.46 34.72 84.93
N GLU A 251 -39.80 35.75 84.42
CA GLU A 251 -39.45 35.85 83.00
C GLU A 251 -37.93 35.79 82.81
N VAL A 252 -37.48 34.97 81.87
CA VAL A 252 -36.06 34.78 81.54
C VAL A 252 -35.53 36.00 80.79
N ILE A 253 -34.52 36.66 81.35
CA ILE A 253 -33.86 37.82 80.73
C ILE A 253 -32.63 37.39 79.93
N GLN A 254 -31.92 36.38 80.44
CA GLN A 254 -30.69 35.87 79.85
C GLN A 254 -30.53 34.40 80.19
N THR A 255 -30.05 33.63 79.23
CA THR A 255 -29.71 32.21 79.40
C THR A 255 -28.23 31.99 79.16
N GLN A 256 -27.68 31.06 79.93
CA GLN A 256 -26.40 30.37 79.76
C GLN A 256 -26.72 28.87 79.54
N PRO A 257 -25.77 28.01 79.14
CA PRO A 257 -26.04 26.60 78.86
C PRO A 257 -26.82 25.88 79.97
N ASP A 258 -26.37 26.01 81.23
CA ASP A 258 -26.95 25.32 82.40
C ASP A 258 -27.65 26.25 83.41
N LYS A 259 -27.71 27.56 83.13
CA LYS A 259 -28.23 28.56 84.07
C LYS A 259 -29.00 29.65 83.36
N ALA A 260 -29.99 30.22 84.03
CA ALA A 260 -30.70 31.37 83.50
C ALA A 260 -30.91 32.43 84.57
N VAL A 261 -30.88 33.68 84.13
CA VAL A 261 -31.22 34.84 84.94
C VAL A 261 -32.65 35.22 84.59
N CYS A 262 -33.49 35.21 85.61
CA CYS A 262 -34.90 35.54 85.54
C CYS A 262 -35.22 36.77 86.37
N LYS A 263 -36.30 37.45 86.02
CA LYS A 263 -36.88 38.52 86.83
C LYS A 263 -38.28 38.13 87.24
N ALA A 264 -38.61 38.33 88.53
CA ALA A 264 -39.97 38.14 89.00
C ALA A 264 -40.90 39.20 88.41
N LEU A 265 -42.03 38.77 87.83
CA LEU A 265 -43.06 39.67 87.34
C LEU A 265 -43.92 40.15 88.53
N PRO A 266 -43.89 41.45 88.87
CA PRO A 266 -44.60 41.95 90.06
C PRO A 266 -46.12 41.72 90.00
N GLU A 267 -46.68 41.69 88.80
CA GLU A 267 -48.12 41.53 88.53
C GLU A 267 -48.68 40.16 88.94
N PHE A 268 -47.82 39.13 88.98
CA PHE A 268 -48.22 37.76 89.30
C PHE A 268 -47.61 37.28 90.63
N ARG A 269 -47.09 38.19 91.46
CA ARG A 269 -46.35 37.86 92.68
C ARG A 269 -47.30 37.73 93.87
N GLU A 270 -47.48 36.51 94.35
CA GLU A 270 -48.27 36.17 95.54
C GLU A 270 -47.39 35.99 96.79
N GLY A 271 -46.09 35.72 96.60
CA GLY A 271 -45.12 35.54 97.68
C GLY A 271 -43.72 36.05 97.35
N ILE A 272 -42.88 36.19 98.38
CA ILE A 272 -41.45 36.51 98.20
C ILE A 272 -40.73 35.23 97.79
N ILE A 273 -40.11 35.24 96.60
CA ILE A 273 -39.29 34.13 96.10
C ILE A 273 -37.93 34.14 96.82
N GLN A 274 -37.48 32.98 97.27
CA GLN A 274 -36.24 32.75 98.01
C GLN A 274 -35.39 31.68 97.31
N ALA A 275 -34.13 31.59 97.70
CA ALA A 275 -33.28 30.48 97.27
C ALA A 275 -33.91 29.15 97.71
N ASN A 276 -33.77 28.12 96.87
CA ASN A 276 -34.36 26.78 97.02
C ASN A 276 -35.86 26.66 96.69
N ASP A 277 -36.51 27.72 96.20
CA ASP A 277 -37.84 27.61 95.60
C ASP A 277 -37.75 26.93 94.22
N ARG A 278 -38.81 26.20 93.81
CA ARG A 278 -38.85 25.46 92.54
C ARG A 278 -39.46 26.29 91.43
N VAL A 279 -38.96 26.12 90.21
CA VAL A 279 -39.49 26.76 88.99
C VAL A 279 -39.86 25.70 87.97
N SER A 280 -40.96 25.89 87.23
CA SER A 280 -41.40 24.97 86.16
C SER A 280 -42.02 25.71 84.99
N THR A 281 -41.86 25.20 83.77
CA THR A 281 -42.44 25.75 82.52
C THR A 281 -43.91 25.34 82.29
N GLY A 282 -44.63 25.04 83.37
CA GLY A 282 -45.99 24.47 83.38
C GLY A 282 -46.01 23.15 84.16
N LEU A 283 -47.10 22.87 84.86
CA LEU A 283 -47.29 21.61 85.57
C LEU A 283 -47.40 20.46 84.56
N GLU A 284 -46.54 19.45 84.67
CA GLU A 284 -46.91 18.10 84.28
C GLU A 284 -48.12 17.72 85.16
N SER A 285 -49.32 17.74 84.58
CA SER A 285 -50.39 16.92 85.11
C SER A 285 -49.95 15.47 84.94
N GLN A 286 -49.79 14.76 86.05
CA GLN A 286 -50.01 13.31 86.04
C GLN A 286 -51.44 13.04 85.55
#